data_AF-A0A7W1QR12-F1
#
_entry.id   AF-A0A7W1QR12-F1
#
_cell.length_a   1.000
_cell.length_b   1.000
_cell.length_c   1.000
_cell.angle_alpha   90.00
_cell.angle_beta   90.00
_cell.angle_gamma   90.00
#
_symmetry.space_group_name_H-M   'P 1'
#
loop_
_entity.id
_entity.type
_entity.pdbx_description
1 polymer ?
#
loop_
_entity_poly.entity_id
_entity_poly.type
_entity_poly.pdbx_seq_one_letter_code
_entity_poly.pdbx_strand_id
1 'polypeptide(L)'
;MSESEDRLKNVFWLGGSPCAGKSSISEILAQRFDLDVYHVDEAFETHMQGLEPAHQPALAKWCASSWNERWMQPIDSLVQNVIACYREHFTLILKDMLTMPKHKSMLIEGTALLPRQVASVAPNRNHATWVIATADFQREHYWKRKWAREIVEQCDNPELAFDNWMERDVRFAEWVQAEVNALGLELLRVDGSQAIAENAEAIAAHFQLCGN
;
A
#
# COMPACT_ATOMS: atom_id res chain seq x y z
N MET A 1 15.46 -1.02 24.55
CA MET A 1 14.78 -1.42 23.31
C MET A 1 13.71 -2.43 23.69
N SER A 2 12.44 -2.14 23.44
CA SER A 2 11.33 -3.07 23.69
C SER A 2 11.43 -4.30 22.78
N GLU A 3 10.77 -5.42 23.12
CA GLU A 3 10.77 -6.60 22.24
C GLU A 3 10.21 -6.27 20.85
N SER A 4 9.19 -5.42 20.77
CA SER A 4 8.63 -4.94 19.51
C SER A 4 9.62 -4.11 18.69
N GLU A 5 10.42 -3.24 19.33
CA GLU A 5 11.47 -2.49 18.64
C GLU A 5 12.56 -3.41 18.07
N ASP A 6 12.94 -4.48 18.78
CA ASP A 6 13.92 -5.47 18.27
C ASP A 6 13.40 -6.23 17.04
N ARG A 7 12.08 -6.49 16.99
CA ARG A 7 11.43 -7.19 15.87
C ARG A 7 11.38 -6.34 14.60
N LEU A 8 11.25 -5.01 14.74
CA LEU A 8 11.03 -4.10 13.62
C LEU A 8 12.31 -3.36 13.15
N LYS A 9 13.43 -3.52 13.85
CA LYS A 9 14.68 -2.81 13.57
C LYS A 9 15.23 -3.02 12.15
N ASN A 10 14.95 -4.17 11.53
CA ASN A 10 15.41 -4.52 10.18
C ASN A 10 14.26 -4.60 9.16
N VAL A 11 13.14 -3.94 9.47
CA VAL A 11 11.97 -3.86 8.61
C VAL A 11 11.98 -2.54 7.85
N PHE A 12 11.80 -2.64 6.54
CA PHE A 12 11.63 -1.52 5.61
C PHE A 12 10.19 -1.48 5.10
N TRP A 13 9.61 -0.28 5.02
CA TRP A 13 8.20 -0.07 4.73
C TRP A 13 8.06 0.70 3.42
N LEU A 14 7.54 0.05 2.39
CA LEU A 14 7.27 0.63 1.07
C LEU A 14 5.76 0.81 0.89
N GLY A 15 5.27 1.94 1.36
CA GLY A 15 3.87 2.33 1.20
C GLY A 15 3.58 2.97 -0.15
N GLY A 16 2.33 3.35 -0.39
CA GLY A 16 2.00 4.20 -1.53
C GLY A 16 0.63 3.97 -2.13
N SER A 17 0.38 4.60 -3.29
CA SER A 17 -0.88 4.45 -4.01
C SER A 17 -0.89 3.16 -4.84
N PRO A 18 -2.08 2.68 -5.25
CA PRO A 18 -2.18 1.64 -6.27
C PRO A 18 -1.46 2.04 -7.58
N CYS A 19 -1.00 1.05 -8.33
CA CYS A 19 -0.34 1.21 -9.64
C CYS A 19 0.93 2.09 -9.68
N ALA A 20 1.55 2.37 -8.54
CA ALA A 20 2.80 3.15 -8.47
C ALA A 20 4.08 2.34 -8.75
N GLY A 21 3.96 1.04 -9.06
CA GLY A 21 5.12 0.16 -9.34
C GLY A 21 5.78 -0.49 -8.12
N LYS A 22 5.15 -0.41 -6.93
CA LYS A 22 5.69 -0.93 -5.66
C LYS A 22 6.17 -2.39 -5.75
N SER A 23 5.33 -3.31 -6.24
CA SER A 23 5.69 -4.73 -6.33
C SER A 23 6.88 -4.99 -7.26
N SER A 24 6.97 -4.27 -8.39
CA SER A 24 8.14 -4.36 -9.28
C SER A 24 9.41 -3.77 -8.65
N ILE A 25 9.28 -2.68 -7.89
CA ILE A 25 10.39 -2.11 -7.11
C ILE A 25 10.85 -3.10 -6.03
N SER A 26 9.91 -3.70 -5.29
CA SER A 26 10.24 -4.64 -4.22
C SER A 26 10.95 -5.88 -4.75
N GLU A 27 10.56 -6.39 -5.92
CA GLU A 27 11.27 -7.51 -6.58
C GLU A 27 12.74 -7.16 -6.89
N ILE A 28 13.00 -5.97 -7.43
CA ILE A 28 14.36 -5.50 -7.72
C ILE A 28 15.18 -5.37 -6.44
N LEU A 29 14.60 -4.77 -5.39
CA LEU A 29 15.27 -4.59 -4.11
C LEU A 29 15.56 -5.92 -3.43
N ALA A 30 14.61 -6.85 -3.43
CA ALA A 30 14.76 -8.16 -2.83
C ALA A 30 15.88 -8.97 -3.47
N GLN A 31 15.91 -9.01 -4.81
CA GLN A 31 16.94 -9.73 -5.55
C GLN A 31 18.33 -9.15 -5.33
N ARG A 32 18.45 -7.82 -5.25
CA ARG A 32 19.75 -7.15 -5.14
C ARG A 32 20.32 -7.13 -3.73
N PHE A 33 19.46 -7.00 -2.73
CA PHE A 33 19.86 -6.78 -1.33
C PHE A 33 19.52 -7.96 -0.41
N ASP A 34 19.13 -9.11 -0.96
CA ASP A 34 18.80 -10.34 -0.21
C ASP A 34 17.74 -10.09 0.88
N LEU A 35 16.64 -9.42 0.50
CA LEU A 35 15.53 -9.09 1.41
C LEU A 35 14.40 -10.09 1.26
N ASP A 36 13.84 -10.53 2.40
CA ASP A 36 12.53 -11.15 2.40
C ASP A 36 11.46 -10.10 2.07
N VAL A 37 10.42 -10.47 1.30
CA VAL A 37 9.34 -9.55 0.95
C VAL A 37 8.03 -10.02 1.58
N TYR A 38 7.35 -9.10 2.25
CA TYR A 38 5.97 -9.28 2.69
C TYR A 38 5.05 -8.45 1.78
N HIS A 39 4.26 -9.14 0.97
CA HIS A 39 3.24 -8.53 0.11
C HIS A 39 1.94 -8.39 0.89
N VAL A 40 1.54 -7.14 1.16
CA VAL A 40 0.31 -6.84 1.90
C VAL A 40 -0.94 -7.38 1.21
N ASP A 41 -0.98 -7.37 -0.12
CA ASP A 41 -2.13 -7.86 -0.88
C ASP A 41 -2.29 -9.39 -0.75
N GLU A 42 -1.19 -10.15 -0.70
CA GLU A 42 -1.22 -11.60 -0.46
C GLU A 42 -1.64 -11.92 0.98
N ALA A 43 -1.09 -11.17 1.95
CA ALA A 43 -1.49 -11.34 3.35
C ALA A 43 -2.97 -11.02 3.57
N PHE A 44 -3.54 -10.08 2.81
CA PHE A 44 -4.95 -9.74 2.88
C PHE A 44 -5.87 -10.94 2.60
N GLU A 45 -5.50 -11.81 1.65
CA GLU A 45 -6.27 -13.03 1.32
C GLU A 45 -6.36 -14.00 2.50
N THR A 46 -5.35 -14.01 3.37
CA THR A 46 -5.36 -14.78 4.61
C THR A 46 -6.15 -14.05 5.69
N HIS A 47 -5.91 -12.75 5.85
CA HIS A 47 -6.59 -11.91 6.85
C HIS A 47 -8.10 -11.90 6.69
N MET A 48 -8.62 -11.88 5.45
CA MET A 48 -10.05 -11.84 5.18
C MET A 48 -10.82 -13.05 5.75
N GLN A 49 -10.15 -14.19 5.98
CA GLN A 49 -10.76 -15.40 6.53
C GLN A 49 -11.00 -15.31 8.05
N GLY A 50 -10.28 -14.42 8.73
CA GLY A 50 -10.29 -14.27 10.19
C GLY A 50 -10.78 -12.91 10.69
N LEU A 51 -11.45 -12.11 9.85
CA LEU A 51 -11.95 -10.80 10.26
C LEU A 51 -13.01 -10.93 11.34
N GLU A 52 -12.85 -10.14 12.41
CA GLU A 52 -13.85 -10.02 13.45
C GLU A 52 -14.55 -8.66 13.30
N PRO A 53 -15.83 -8.58 12.91
CA PRO A 53 -16.50 -7.30 12.64
C PRO A 53 -16.49 -6.31 13.82
N ALA A 54 -16.34 -6.81 15.06
CA ALA A 54 -16.19 -5.96 16.25
C ALA A 54 -14.84 -5.22 16.29
N HIS A 55 -13.79 -5.80 15.69
CA HIS A 55 -12.43 -5.27 15.68
C HIS A 55 -12.01 -4.69 14.33
N GLN A 56 -12.55 -5.22 13.23
CA GLN A 56 -12.31 -4.75 11.85
C GLN A 56 -13.63 -4.46 11.10
N PRO A 57 -14.47 -3.53 11.57
CA PRO A 57 -15.75 -3.24 10.96
C PRO A 57 -15.65 -2.72 9.52
N ALA A 58 -14.62 -1.92 9.17
CA ALA A 58 -14.47 -1.38 7.82
C ALA A 58 -14.08 -2.48 6.83
N LEU A 59 -13.11 -3.34 7.17
CA LEU A 59 -12.72 -4.48 6.34
C LEU A 59 -13.84 -5.51 6.23
N ALA A 60 -14.54 -5.81 7.31
CA ALA A 60 -15.68 -6.73 7.28
C ALA A 60 -16.79 -6.20 6.36
N LYS A 61 -17.11 -4.91 6.45
CA LYS A 61 -18.06 -4.26 5.53
C LYS A 61 -17.57 -4.31 4.09
N TRP A 62 -16.31 -3.96 3.86
CA TRP A 62 -15.70 -4.01 2.53
C TRP A 62 -15.87 -5.40 1.91
N CYS A 63 -15.41 -6.46 2.59
CA CYS A 63 -15.50 -7.83 2.10
C CYS A 63 -16.93 -8.29 1.85
N ALA A 64 -17.90 -7.85 2.64
CA ALA A 64 -19.31 -8.21 2.48
C ALA A 64 -20.03 -7.45 1.33
N SER A 65 -19.52 -6.28 0.92
CA SER A 65 -20.13 -5.49 -0.17
C SER A 65 -19.78 -6.07 -1.54
N SER A 66 -20.77 -6.11 -2.44
CA SER A 66 -20.58 -6.34 -3.87
C SER A 66 -19.77 -5.22 -4.55
N TRP A 67 -19.25 -5.46 -5.75
CA TRP A 67 -18.54 -4.42 -6.51
C TRP A 67 -19.42 -3.22 -6.81
N ASN A 68 -20.70 -3.45 -7.13
CA ASN A 68 -21.66 -2.37 -7.37
C ASN A 68 -21.86 -1.51 -6.11
N GLU A 69 -22.11 -2.13 -4.95
CA GLU A 69 -22.28 -1.43 -3.68
C GLU A 69 -21.03 -0.66 -3.25
N ARG A 70 -19.83 -1.12 -3.65
CA ARG A 70 -18.58 -0.38 -3.39
C ARG A 70 -18.48 0.81 -4.33
N TRP A 71 -18.41 0.56 -5.64
CA TRP A 71 -17.98 1.55 -6.62
C TRP A 71 -19.03 2.58 -7.02
N MET A 72 -20.29 2.37 -6.67
CA MET A 72 -21.38 3.32 -6.93
C MET A 72 -21.63 4.30 -5.77
N GLN A 73 -20.78 4.31 -4.75
CA GLN A 73 -20.86 5.28 -3.63
C GLN A 73 -20.31 6.66 -4.00
N PRO A 74 -20.69 7.72 -3.26
CA PRO A 74 -20.04 9.02 -3.37
C PRO A 74 -18.52 8.92 -3.14
N ILE A 75 -17.76 9.68 -3.92
CA ILE A 75 -16.28 9.67 -3.89
C ILE A 75 -15.72 9.91 -2.48
N ASP A 76 -16.26 10.87 -1.74
CA ASP A 76 -15.76 11.19 -0.40
C ASP A 76 -15.94 10.00 0.56
N SER A 77 -17.06 9.27 0.43
CA SER A 77 -17.29 8.04 1.19
C SER A 77 -16.31 6.95 0.78
N LEU A 78 -16.04 6.79 -0.52
CA LEU A 78 -15.06 5.84 -1.03
C LEU A 78 -13.65 6.10 -0.46
N VAL A 79 -13.20 7.36 -0.43
CA VAL A 79 -11.90 7.75 0.13
C VAL A 79 -11.84 7.50 1.65
N GLN A 80 -12.89 7.87 2.39
CA GLN A 80 -12.95 7.62 3.83
C GLN A 80 -12.96 6.12 4.15
N ASN A 81 -13.73 5.34 3.39
CA ASN A 81 -13.85 3.90 3.57
C ASN A 81 -12.50 3.20 3.32
N VAL A 82 -11.77 3.54 2.25
CA VAL A 82 -10.48 2.90 1.98
C VAL A 82 -9.45 3.22 3.07
N ILE A 83 -9.41 4.48 3.56
CA ILE A 83 -8.50 4.86 4.64
C ILE A 83 -8.84 4.10 5.93
N ALA A 84 -10.13 3.92 6.24
CA ALA A 84 -10.56 3.13 7.39
C ALA A 84 -10.15 1.65 7.25
N CYS A 85 -10.38 1.05 6.08
CA CYS A 85 -9.95 -0.32 5.77
C CYS A 85 -8.44 -0.50 5.94
N TYR A 86 -7.64 0.43 5.42
CA TYR A 86 -6.18 0.37 5.52
C TYR A 86 -5.67 0.57 6.94
N ARG A 87 -6.34 1.40 7.76
CA ARG A 87 -6.02 1.51 9.19
C ARG A 87 -6.19 0.19 9.93
N GLU A 88 -7.29 -0.49 9.68
CA GLU A 88 -7.57 -1.81 10.26
C GLU A 88 -6.57 -2.85 9.73
N HIS A 89 -6.30 -2.85 8.42
CA HIS A 89 -5.40 -3.81 7.80
C HIS A 89 -3.96 -3.66 8.31
N PHE A 90 -3.49 -2.43 8.51
CA PHE A 90 -2.18 -2.16 9.13
C PHE A 90 -2.02 -2.83 10.50
N THR A 91 -3.10 -2.89 11.29
CA THR A 91 -3.05 -3.53 12.62
C THR A 91 -2.82 -5.04 12.50
N LEU A 92 -3.39 -5.67 11.46
CA LEU A 92 -3.17 -7.09 11.16
C LEU A 92 -1.74 -7.34 10.65
N ILE A 93 -1.26 -6.50 9.73
CA ILE A 93 0.13 -6.55 9.23
C ILE A 93 1.13 -6.42 10.38
N LEU A 94 0.91 -5.49 11.30
CA LEU A 94 1.78 -5.33 12.47
C LEU A 94 1.76 -6.56 13.38
N LYS A 95 0.60 -7.20 13.55
CA LYS A 95 0.48 -8.45 14.32
C LYS A 95 1.30 -9.57 13.68
N ASP A 96 1.27 -9.71 12.36
CA ASP A 96 2.11 -10.66 11.65
C ASP A 96 3.59 -10.39 11.91
N MET A 97 4.03 -9.14 11.74
CA MET A 97 5.45 -8.77 11.96
C MET A 97 5.96 -9.10 13.37
N LEU A 98 5.10 -8.95 14.37
CA LEU A 98 5.45 -9.22 15.76
C LEU A 98 5.43 -10.72 16.11
N THR A 99 4.73 -11.54 15.33
CA THR A 99 4.55 -12.98 15.61
C THR A 99 5.38 -13.88 14.71
N MET A 100 5.83 -13.39 13.55
CA MET A 100 6.68 -14.14 12.65
C MET A 100 8.05 -14.50 13.28
N PRO A 101 8.66 -15.61 12.84
CA PRO A 101 10.04 -15.93 13.21
C PRO A 101 10.98 -14.75 12.91
N LYS A 102 12.10 -14.66 13.65
CA LYS A 102 13.08 -13.61 13.38
C LYS A 102 13.55 -13.70 11.93
N HIS A 103 13.45 -12.59 11.22
CA HIS A 103 13.94 -12.40 9.86
C HIS A 103 15.27 -11.63 9.89
N LYS A 104 16.09 -11.75 8.85
CA LYS A 104 17.34 -10.99 8.74
C LYS A 104 17.05 -9.53 8.41
N SER A 105 16.35 -9.28 7.31
CA SER A 105 15.89 -7.98 6.84
C SER A 105 14.68 -8.20 5.94
N MET A 106 13.64 -7.37 6.10
CA MET A 106 12.37 -7.57 5.44
C MET A 106 11.87 -6.27 4.82
N LEU A 107 11.37 -6.36 3.60
CA LEU A 107 10.66 -5.29 2.92
C LEU A 107 9.15 -5.59 2.94
N ILE A 108 8.37 -4.74 3.58
CA ILE A 108 6.91 -4.80 3.56
C ILE A 108 6.43 -3.82 2.50
N GLU A 109 5.64 -4.29 1.53
CA GLU A 109 5.11 -3.44 0.46
C GLU A 109 3.58 -3.53 0.39
N GLY A 110 2.93 -2.38 0.27
CA GLY A 110 1.47 -2.36 0.18
C GLY A 110 0.82 -0.99 0.31
N THR A 111 -0.45 -0.89 -0.08
CA THR A 111 -1.22 0.37 0.02
C THR A 111 -1.76 0.62 1.43
N ALA A 112 -1.89 -0.42 2.26
CA ALA A 112 -2.34 -0.29 3.64
C ALA A 112 -1.29 0.31 4.60
N LEU A 113 -0.06 0.53 4.12
CA LEU A 113 1.03 1.11 4.90
C LEU A 113 0.87 2.64 4.99
N LEU A 114 -0.02 3.10 5.87
CA LEU A 114 -0.34 4.53 5.98
C LEU A 114 0.79 5.31 6.68
N PRO A 115 1.12 6.55 6.23
CA PRO A 115 2.29 7.29 6.71
C PRO A 115 2.39 7.43 8.22
N ARG A 116 1.30 7.86 8.86
CA ARG A 116 1.27 8.08 10.32
C ARG A 116 1.43 6.78 11.12
N GLN A 117 0.86 5.68 10.63
CA GLN A 117 0.94 4.39 11.30
C GLN A 117 2.34 3.78 11.17
N VAL A 118 2.92 3.81 9.98
CA VAL A 118 4.30 3.36 9.76
C VAL A 118 5.28 4.21 10.55
N ALA A 119 5.14 5.54 10.55
CA ALA A 119 6.03 6.43 11.30
C ALA A 119 6.02 6.18 12.83
N SER A 120 4.95 5.58 13.36
CA SER A 120 4.85 5.23 14.78
C SER A 120 5.61 3.94 15.15
N VAL A 121 6.00 3.13 14.17
CA VAL A 121 6.67 1.84 14.39
C VAL A 121 8.01 1.70 13.67
N ALA A 122 8.24 2.49 12.62
CA ALA A 122 9.49 2.47 11.86
C ALA A 122 10.65 2.98 12.75
N PRO A 123 11.81 2.30 12.74
CA PRO A 123 12.94 2.68 13.60
C PRO A 123 13.42 4.11 13.40
N ASN A 124 13.39 4.60 12.15
CA ASN A 124 13.74 5.95 11.77
C ASN A 124 13.18 6.27 10.37
N ARG A 125 13.41 7.49 9.88
CA ARG A 125 12.87 7.97 8.60
C ARG A 125 13.41 7.23 7.37
N ASN A 126 14.61 6.66 7.46
CA ASN A 126 15.22 5.86 6.39
C ASN A 126 14.64 4.44 6.31
N HIS A 127 13.74 4.04 7.20
CA HIS A 127 13.08 2.74 7.10
C HIS A 127 11.72 2.79 6.39
N ALA A 128 11.29 3.96 5.93
CA ALA A 128 9.99 4.10 5.29
C ALA A 128 10.01 5.11 4.14
N THR A 129 9.34 4.76 3.05
CA THR A 129 9.07 5.66 1.93
C THR A 129 7.76 5.29 1.28
N TRP A 130 7.18 6.23 0.54
CA TRP A 130 5.92 6.05 -0.18
C TRP A 130 6.12 6.28 -1.66
N VAL A 131 5.49 5.46 -2.49
CA VAL A 131 5.47 5.65 -3.93
C VAL A 131 4.06 5.95 -4.40
N ILE A 132 3.86 7.12 -5.01
CA ILE A 132 2.55 7.50 -5.55
C ILE A 132 2.62 7.73 -7.05
N ALA A 133 1.58 7.30 -7.76
CA ALA A 133 1.42 7.57 -9.18
C ALA A 133 0.75 8.93 -9.42
N THR A 134 1.04 9.58 -10.55
CA THR A 134 0.18 10.65 -11.07
C THR A 134 -1.15 10.09 -11.57
N ALA A 135 -2.19 10.94 -11.58
CA ALA A 135 -3.53 10.54 -12.02
C ALA A 135 -3.54 10.01 -13.46
N ASP A 136 -2.85 10.70 -14.37
CA ASP A 136 -2.77 10.31 -15.79
C ASP A 136 -2.09 8.95 -15.95
N PHE A 137 -0.95 8.76 -15.29
CA PHE A 137 -0.23 7.48 -15.31
C PHE A 137 -1.10 6.34 -14.78
N GLN A 138 -1.81 6.58 -13.66
CA GLN A 138 -2.69 5.59 -13.05
C GLN A 138 -3.83 5.19 -13.99
N ARG A 139 -4.56 6.15 -14.55
CA ARG A 139 -5.70 5.90 -15.43
C ARG A 139 -5.29 5.13 -16.68
N GLU A 140 -4.17 5.51 -17.30
CA GLU A 140 -3.65 4.83 -18.49
C GLU A 140 -3.29 3.36 -18.21
N HIS A 141 -2.68 3.08 -17.06
CA HIS A 141 -2.25 1.73 -16.71
C HIS A 141 -3.40 0.84 -16.26
N TYR A 142 -4.35 1.36 -15.48
CA TYR A 142 -5.51 0.59 -15.02
C TYR A 142 -6.42 0.17 -16.16
N TRP A 143 -6.64 1.05 -17.15
CA TRP A 143 -7.49 0.76 -18.31
C TRP A 143 -7.01 -0.46 -19.11
N LYS A 144 -5.71 -0.76 -19.08
CA LYS A 144 -5.09 -1.89 -19.80
C LYS A 144 -5.26 -3.23 -19.07
N ARG A 145 -5.69 -3.23 -17.80
CA ARG A 145 -5.79 -4.44 -16.97
C ARG A 145 -7.13 -5.14 -17.16
N LYS A 146 -7.10 -6.39 -17.65
CA LYS A 146 -8.30 -7.21 -17.90
C LYS A 146 -9.15 -7.37 -16.62
N TRP A 147 -8.53 -7.71 -15.51
CA TRP A 147 -9.22 -7.92 -14.23
C TRP A 147 -9.93 -6.66 -13.71
N ALA A 148 -9.41 -5.47 -14.00
CA ALA A 148 -10.06 -4.22 -13.58
C ALA A 148 -11.37 -4.02 -14.35
N ARG A 149 -11.39 -4.38 -15.64
CA ARG A 149 -12.61 -4.37 -16.48
C ARG A 149 -13.63 -5.39 -15.97
N GLU A 150 -13.18 -6.61 -15.68
CA GLU A 150 -14.03 -7.68 -15.16
C GLU A 150 -14.71 -7.31 -13.83
N ILE A 151 -14.06 -6.49 -12.98
CA ILE A 151 -14.66 -5.96 -11.74
C ILE A 151 -15.77 -4.95 -12.05
N VAL A 152 -15.49 -3.93 -12.88
CA VAL A 152 -16.47 -2.85 -13.13
C VAL A 152 -17.63 -3.30 -14.02
N GLU A 153 -17.45 -4.33 -14.85
CA GLU A 153 -18.53 -4.98 -15.62
C GLU A 153 -19.61 -5.64 -14.73
N GLN A 154 -19.32 -5.86 -13.44
CA GLN A 154 -20.28 -6.36 -12.45
C GLN A 154 -21.11 -5.25 -11.80
N CYS A 155 -20.86 -3.98 -12.16
CA CYS A 155 -21.61 -2.83 -11.67
C CYS A 155 -22.73 -2.44 -12.65
N ASP A 156 -23.77 -1.78 -12.13
CA ASP A 156 -24.91 -1.32 -12.95
C ASP A 156 -24.49 -0.28 -14.00
N ASN A 157 -23.45 0.49 -13.71
CA ASN A 157 -22.82 1.43 -14.64
C ASN A 157 -21.29 1.26 -14.59
N PRO A 158 -20.69 0.44 -15.48
CA PRO A 158 -19.26 0.15 -15.48
C PRO A 158 -18.36 1.37 -15.69
N GLU A 159 -18.77 2.32 -16.53
CA GLU A 159 -18.00 3.54 -16.80
C GLU A 159 -17.93 4.42 -15.54
N LEU A 160 -19.08 4.66 -14.90
CA LEU A 160 -19.14 5.43 -13.65
C LEU A 160 -18.40 4.73 -12.51
N ALA A 161 -18.52 3.39 -12.40
CA ALA A 161 -17.79 2.63 -11.40
C ALA A 161 -16.27 2.74 -11.58
N PHE A 162 -15.79 2.70 -12.83
CA PHE A 162 -14.37 2.88 -13.14
C PHE A 162 -13.90 4.30 -12.80
N ASP A 163 -14.66 5.33 -13.18
CA ASP A 163 -14.33 6.72 -12.84
C ASP A 163 -14.31 6.97 -11.34
N ASN A 164 -15.28 6.41 -10.61
CA ASN A 164 -15.33 6.51 -9.16
C ASN A 164 -14.14 5.83 -8.48
N TRP A 165 -13.74 4.65 -8.98
CA TRP A 165 -12.55 3.97 -8.50
C TRP A 165 -11.31 4.83 -8.75
N MET A 166 -11.08 5.26 -10.00
CA MET A 166 -9.89 6.05 -10.33
C MET A 166 -9.83 7.34 -9.51
N GLU A 167 -10.94 8.05 -9.37
CA GLU A 167 -11.01 9.26 -8.54
C GLU A 167 -10.72 8.96 -7.06
N ARG A 168 -11.26 7.87 -6.51
CA ARG A 168 -10.93 7.43 -5.14
C ARG A 168 -9.43 7.21 -4.96
N ASP A 169 -8.78 6.53 -5.92
CA ASP A 169 -7.35 6.25 -5.78
C ASP A 169 -6.48 7.50 -5.96
N VAL A 170 -6.87 8.43 -6.83
CA VAL A 170 -6.21 9.74 -6.99
C VAL A 170 -6.28 10.52 -5.67
N ARG A 171 -7.47 10.66 -5.09
CA ARG A 171 -7.65 11.36 -3.81
C ARG A 171 -6.94 10.66 -2.66
N PHE A 172 -6.88 9.32 -2.68
CA PHE A 172 -6.08 8.58 -1.71
C PHE A 172 -4.58 8.87 -1.84
N ALA A 173 -4.06 8.93 -3.07
CA ALA A 173 -2.65 9.29 -3.32
C ALA A 173 -2.33 10.72 -2.83
N GLU A 174 -3.22 11.68 -3.07
CA GLU A 174 -3.12 13.05 -2.55
C GLU A 174 -3.13 13.08 -1.02
N TRP A 175 -4.03 12.30 -0.41
CA TRP A 175 -4.09 12.16 1.05
C TRP A 175 -2.80 11.57 1.63
N VAL A 176 -2.23 10.53 0.99
CA VAL A 176 -0.93 9.96 1.37
C VAL A 176 0.18 11.01 1.26
N GLN A 177 0.23 11.77 0.15
CA GLN A 177 1.21 12.83 -0.02
C GLN A 177 1.10 13.90 1.08
N ALA A 178 -0.12 14.33 1.42
CA ALA A 178 -0.33 15.31 2.46
C ALA A 178 0.15 14.81 3.83
N GLU A 179 -0.13 13.54 4.18
CA GLU A 179 0.38 12.94 5.42
C GLU A 179 1.90 12.81 5.44
N VAL A 180 2.51 12.36 4.34
CA VAL A 180 3.99 12.25 4.22
C VAL A 180 4.65 13.62 4.40
N ASN A 181 4.14 14.65 3.72
CA ASN A 181 4.65 16.01 3.82
C ASN A 181 4.52 16.56 5.26
N ALA A 182 3.37 16.33 5.90
CA ALA A 182 3.13 16.78 7.28
C ALA A 182 4.06 16.11 8.30
N LEU A 183 4.54 14.91 8.02
CA LEU A 183 5.49 14.16 8.87
C LEU A 183 6.96 14.43 8.49
N GLY A 184 7.21 15.10 7.36
CA GLY A 184 8.55 15.30 6.80
C GLY A 184 9.21 13.98 6.37
N LEU A 185 8.43 13.03 5.88
CA LEU A 185 8.92 11.75 5.38
C LEU A 185 9.23 11.83 3.88
N GLU A 186 9.89 10.80 3.36
CA GLU A 186 10.26 10.72 1.95
C GLU A 186 9.12 10.16 1.09
N LEU A 187 8.96 10.69 -0.13
CA LEU A 187 7.95 10.29 -1.09
C LEU A 187 8.54 10.29 -2.49
N LEU A 188 8.43 9.17 -3.19
CA LEU A 188 8.71 9.07 -4.62
C LEU A 188 7.42 9.26 -5.42
N ARG A 189 7.41 10.21 -6.35
CA ARG A 189 6.31 10.39 -7.31
C ARG A 189 6.69 9.74 -8.63
N VAL A 190 5.81 8.90 -9.17
CA VAL A 190 5.98 8.20 -10.45
C VAL A 190 4.98 8.77 -11.46
N ASP A 191 5.51 9.25 -12.58
CA ASP A 191 4.75 9.76 -13.73
C ASP A 191 5.05 8.98 -15.02
N GLY A 192 5.92 7.97 -14.95
CA GLY A 192 6.35 7.16 -16.09
C GLY A 192 7.57 7.71 -16.84
N SER A 193 8.14 8.84 -16.41
CA SER A 193 9.35 9.41 -17.05
C SER A 193 10.64 8.67 -16.69
N GLN A 194 10.70 8.05 -15.51
CA GLN A 194 11.86 7.30 -15.01
C GLN A 194 11.65 5.80 -15.14
N ALA A 195 12.74 5.08 -15.37
CA ALA A 195 12.70 3.62 -15.41
C ALA A 195 12.45 3.04 -14.01
N ILE A 196 11.80 1.88 -13.94
CA ILE A 196 11.51 1.22 -12.66
C ILE A 196 12.79 0.92 -11.84
N ALA A 197 13.91 0.65 -12.53
CA ALA A 197 15.21 0.43 -11.91
C ALA A 197 15.77 1.71 -11.26
N GLU A 198 15.55 2.88 -11.85
CA GLU A 198 15.97 4.17 -11.29
C GLU A 198 15.17 4.49 -10.03
N ASN A 199 13.86 4.22 -10.05
CA ASN A 199 13.01 4.32 -8.87
C ASN A 199 13.48 3.40 -7.74
N ALA A 200 13.85 2.16 -8.07
CA ALA A 200 14.39 1.21 -7.10
C ALA A 200 15.72 1.68 -6.50
N GLU A 201 16.62 2.26 -7.30
CA GLU A 201 17.88 2.83 -6.82
C GLU A 201 17.66 4.01 -5.87
N ALA A 202 16.74 4.92 -6.19
CA ALA A 202 16.40 6.04 -5.32
C ALA A 202 15.88 5.55 -3.95
N ILE A 203 15.04 4.51 -3.95
CA ILE A 203 14.51 3.91 -2.73
C ILE A 203 15.59 3.16 -1.95
N ALA A 204 16.47 2.42 -2.64
CA ALA A 204 17.59 1.73 -2.00
C ALA A 204 18.54 2.72 -1.30
N ALA A 205 18.83 3.84 -1.97
CA ALA A 205 19.65 4.92 -1.41
C ALA A 205 19.00 5.56 -0.18
N HIS A 206 17.69 5.83 -0.23
CA HIS A 206 16.93 6.34 0.92
C HIS A 206 16.95 5.35 2.09
N PHE A 207 16.78 4.06 1.81
CA PHE A 207 16.85 2.97 2.79
C PHE A 207 18.26 2.67 3.28
N GLN A 208 19.29 3.25 2.67
CA GLN A 208 20.69 2.98 2.96
C GLN A 208 21.02 1.49 2.86
N LEU A 209 20.41 0.80 1.89
CA LEU A 209 20.70 -0.60 1.63
C LEU A 209 22.10 -0.72 1.03
N CYS A 210 22.99 -1.42 1.73
CA CYS A 210 24.29 -1.79 1.20
C CYS A 210 24.15 -3.11 0.45
N GLY A 211 24.67 -3.17 -0.79
CA GLY A 211 24.77 -4.44 -1.52
C GLY A 211 25.66 -5.43 -0.76
N ASN A 212 25.33 -6.72 -0.86
CA ASN A 212 26.21 -7.80 -0.41
C ASN A 212 27.49 -7.87 -1.24
#